data_AF-A0A1E5V363-F1
#
_entry.id   AF-A0A1E5V363-F1
#
_cell.length_a   1.000
_cell.length_b   1.000
_cell.length_c   1.000
_cell.angle_alpha   90.00
_cell.angle_beta   90.00
_cell.angle_gamma   90.00
#
_symmetry.space_group_name_H-M   'P 1'
#
loop_
_entity.id
_entity.type
_entity.pdbx_description
1 polymer ?
#
loop_
_entity_poly.entity_id
_entity_poly.type
_entity_poly.pdbx_seq_one_letter_code
_entity_poly.pdbx_strand_id
1 'polypeptide(L)'
;MEGVVVRRVIPSDNSCLFNAVGYVMEHNRNKASELRQVIATTVASDPVKFNEVFLGKPNEAYCAWILDPEKWGGAIELSILSEYYGREIAAYDIQTTRCDLYGQEKNYSERVMLIYDGLHYDALALSPADGAPEEFDLTIFTVNHNHSIGPAEGLALNLVKEAQRRLSNTRKPLAMSTSKNTNDSRRHWFCTSVVNLSFVPIDILLLLDMVGTLYFYENIFVTGQK
;
A
#
# COMPACT_ATOMS: atom_id res chain seq x y z
N MET A 1 8.43 25.42 -0.81
CA MET A 1 9.05 24.43 -1.71
C MET A 1 8.10 24.22 -2.87
N GLU A 2 8.51 24.60 -4.06
CA GLU A 2 7.80 24.25 -5.30
C GLU A 2 8.28 22.88 -5.75
N GLY A 3 7.37 21.99 -6.12
CA GLY A 3 7.66 20.62 -6.52
C GLY A 3 6.38 19.82 -6.65
N VAL A 4 6.50 18.60 -7.16
CA VAL A 4 5.40 17.65 -7.33
C VAL A 4 5.68 16.38 -6.55
N VAL A 5 4.67 15.81 -5.89
CA VAL A 5 4.80 14.47 -5.34
C VAL A 5 4.67 13.48 -6.49
N VAL A 6 5.62 12.56 -6.61
CA VAL A 6 5.69 11.54 -7.66
C VAL A 6 5.66 10.14 -7.06
N ARG A 7 5.07 9.19 -7.79
CA ARG A 7 5.13 7.75 -7.49
C ARG A 7 6.37 7.17 -8.13
N ARG A 8 7.30 6.66 -7.32
CA ARG A 8 8.49 5.94 -7.79
C ARG A 8 8.18 4.45 -7.77
N VAL A 9 7.98 3.89 -8.97
CA VAL A 9 7.56 2.49 -9.16
C VAL A 9 8.66 1.52 -8.73
N ILE A 10 8.32 0.54 -7.91
CA ILE A 10 9.16 -0.49 -7.32
C ILE A 10 8.91 -1.80 -8.07
N PRO A 11 9.93 -2.65 -8.28
CA PRO A 11 9.73 -3.95 -8.91
C PRO A 11 8.70 -4.81 -8.16
N SER A 12 7.85 -5.53 -8.90
CA SER A 12 6.84 -6.44 -8.33
C SER A 12 7.44 -7.81 -8.04
N ASP A 13 8.33 -7.89 -7.04
CA ASP A 13 9.18 -9.04 -6.72
C ASP A 13 8.85 -9.66 -5.33
N ASN A 14 7.59 -9.61 -4.90
CA ASN A 14 7.13 -10.01 -3.55
C ASN A 14 7.77 -9.23 -2.39
N SER A 15 8.70 -8.32 -2.70
CA SER A 15 9.47 -7.54 -1.73
C SER A 15 9.26 -6.03 -1.88
N CYS A 16 8.22 -5.64 -2.64
CA CYS A 16 7.90 -4.25 -2.94
C CYS A 16 7.81 -3.35 -1.69
N LEU A 17 7.19 -3.81 -0.60
CA LEU A 17 7.13 -3.05 0.66
C LEU A 17 8.52 -2.71 1.18
N PHE A 18 9.42 -3.69 1.27
CA PHE A 18 10.75 -3.49 1.83
C PHE A 18 11.62 -2.63 0.92
N ASN A 19 11.50 -2.83 -0.40
CA ASN A 19 12.24 -2.03 -1.38
C ASN A 19 11.71 -0.58 -1.45
N ALA A 20 10.40 -0.38 -1.26
CA ALA A 20 9.79 0.94 -1.16
C ALA A 20 10.26 1.66 0.11
N VAL A 21 10.26 0.98 1.26
CA VAL A 21 10.81 1.51 2.52
C VAL A 21 12.29 1.84 2.37
N GLY A 22 13.08 0.93 1.79
CA GLY A 22 14.51 1.15 1.52
C GLY A 22 14.76 2.37 0.63
N TYR A 23 13.91 2.59 -0.36
CA TYR A 23 14.00 3.78 -1.21
C TYR A 23 13.72 5.05 -0.43
N VAL A 24 12.62 5.13 0.31
CA VAL A 24 12.26 6.37 1.01
C VAL A 24 13.18 6.69 2.20
N MET A 25 13.80 5.67 2.81
CA MET A 25 14.71 5.85 3.94
C MET A 25 16.16 6.10 3.52
N GLU A 26 16.63 5.43 2.46
CA GLU A 26 18.06 5.34 2.11
C GLU A 26 18.35 5.51 0.60
N HIS A 27 17.34 5.85 -0.21
CA HIS A 27 17.43 5.87 -1.68
C HIS A 27 17.95 4.54 -2.27
N ASN A 28 17.65 3.41 -1.63
CA ASN A 28 18.09 2.08 -2.05
C ASN A 28 16.92 1.11 -2.24
N ARG A 29 16.74 0.65 -3.48
CA ARG A 29 15.65 -0.27 -3.90
C ARG A 29 15.96 -1.75 -3.65
N ASN A 30 17.11 -2.08 -3.05
CA ASN A 30 17.57 -3.46 -2.83
C ASN A 30 17.78 -3.75 -1.34
N LYS A 31 16.82 -3.35 -0.50
CA LYS A 31 16.91 -3.46 0.97
C LYS A 31 16.11 -4.64 1.54
N ALA A 32 15.36 -5.37 0.71
CA ALA A 32 14.46 -6.43 1.15
C ALA A 32 15.07 -7.45 2.12
N SER A 33 16.21 -8.05 1.77
CA SER A 33 16.84 -9.08 2.61
C SER A 33 17.25 -8.52 3.97
N GLU A 34 17.81 -7.32 4.00
CA GLU A 34 18.26 -6.66 5.24
C GLU A 34 17.08 -6.31 6.14
N LEU A 35 16.03 -5.70 5.58
CA LEU A 35 14.85 -5.30 6.37
C LEU A 35 14.07 -6.49 6.91
N ARG A 36 13.97 -7.58 6.15
CA ARG A 36 13.40 -8.84 6.65
C ARG A 36 14.19 -9.37 7.85
N GLN A 37 15.52 -9.27 7.80
CA GLN A 37 16.37 -9.69 8.91
C GLN A 37 16.17 -8.80 10.15
N VAL A 38 16.09 -7.48 9.97
CA VAL A 38 15.75 -6.54 11.04
C VAL A 38 14.42 -6.95 11.71
N ILE A 39 13.38 -7.18 10.91
CA ILE A 39 12.05 -7.55 11.41
C ILE A 39 12.10 -8.88 12.17
N ALA A 40 12.71 -9.93 11.60
CA ALA A 40 12.84 -11.22 12.26
C ALA A 40 13.59 -11.10 13.60
N THR A 41 14.66 -10.31 13.64
CA THR A 41 15.41 -10.06 14.87
C THR A 41 14.56 -9.29 15.91
N THR A 42 13.82 -8.26 15.50
CA THR A 42 12.94 -7.52 16.40
C THR A 42 11.83 -8.42 16.95
N VAL A 43 11.17 -9.20 16.11
CA VAL A 43 10.11 -10.13 16.52
C VAL A 43 10.64 -11.18 17.51
N ALA A 44 11.81 -11.76 17.25
CA ALA A 44 12.44 -12.73 18.14
C ALA A 44 12.88 -12.13 19.49
N SER A 45 13.20 -10.83 19.53
CA SER A 45 13.70 -10.16 20.73
C SER A 45 12.63 -9.89 21.79
N ASP A 46 11.35 -9.82 21.41
CA ASP A 46 10.23 -9.60 22.33
C ASP A 46 9.04 -10.53 22.03
N PRO A 47 9.13 -11.83 22.38
CA PRO A 47 8.05 -12.79 22.15
C PRO A 47 6.78 -12.51 22.96
N VAL A 48 6.86 -11.66 23.98
CA VAL A 48 5.69 -11.28 24.80
C VAL A 48 4.83 -10.29 24.02
N LYS A 49 5.45 -9.24 23.44
CA LYS A 49 4.76 -8.31 22.53
C LYS A 49 4.35 -9.01 21.25
N PHE A 50 5.28 -9.70 20.60
CA PHE A 50 5.07 -10.39 19.33
C PHE A 50 4.65 -11.84 19.57
N ASN A 51 3.53 -12.02 20.27
CA ASN A 51 2.94 -13.32 20.54
C ASN A 51 2.04 -13.80 19.38
N GLU A 52 1.54 -15.03 19.48
CA GLU A 52 0.71 -15.64 18.43
C GLU A 52 -0.58 -14.88 18.11
N VAL A 53 -1.18 -14.23 19.10
CA VAL A 53 -2.38 -13.40 18.89
C VAL A 53 -2.05 -12.17 18.05
N PHE A 54 -0.90 -11.54 18.31
CA PHE A 54 -0.45 -10.37 17.56
C PHE A 54 -0.02 -10.73 16.12
N LEU A 55 0.69 -11.84 15.97
CA LEU A 55 1.33 -12.24 14.72
C LEU A 55 0.44 -13.12 13.82
N GLY A 56 -0.66 -13.66 14.36
CA GLY A 56 -1.49 -14.69 13.73
C GLY A 56 -0.81 -16.04 13.55
N LYS A 57 0.40 -16.21 14.10
CA LYS A 57 1.24 -17.42 14.03
C LYS A 57 2.19 -17.48 15.23
N PRO A 58 2.71 -18.64 15.63
CA PRO A 58 3.79 -18.72 16.62
C PRO A 58 4.99 -17.83 16.25
N ASN A 59 5.61 -17.19 17.24
CA ASN A 59 6.70 -16.22 17.04
C ASN A 59 7.84 -16.77 16.15
N GLU A 60 8.35 -17.95 16.46
CA GLU A 60 9.41 -18.62 15.69
C GLU A 60 8.97 -18.89 14.23
N ALA A 61 7.74 -19.34 14.03
CA ALA A 61 7.18 -19.56 12.70
C ALA A 61 7.01 -18.23 11.93
N TYR A 62 6.76 -17.12 12.61
CA TYR A 62 6.75 -15.80 12.00
C TYR A 62 8.13 -15.36 11.53
N CYS A 63 9.15 -15.54 12.38
CA CYS A 63 10.54 -15.22 12.05
C CYS A 63 11.00 -15.98 10.80
N ALA A 64 10.72 -17.29 10.72
CA ALA A 64 11.03 -18.09 9.52
C ALA A 64 10.23 -17.62 8.29
N TRP A 65 8.95 -17.29 8.47
CA TRP A 65 8.07 -16.82 7.40
C TRP A 65 8.51 -15.47 6.82
N ILE A 66 8.89 -14.49 7.64
CA ILE A 66 9.22 -13.15 7.13
C ILE A 66 10.56 -13.12 6.38
N LEU A 67 11.46 -14.06 6.68
CA LEU A 67 12.75 -14.21 5.99
C LEU A 67 12.61 -14.81 4.58
N ASP A 68 11.49 -15.44 4.26
CA ASP A 68 11.22 -15.97 2.92
C ASP A 68 10.93 -14.81 1.93
N PRO A 69 11.72 -14.65 0.85
CA PRO A 69 11.56 -13.55 -0.11
C PRO A 69 10.22 -13.56 -0.86
N GLU A 70 9.53 -14.69 -0.90
CA GLU A 70 8.21 -14.80 -1.54
C GLU A 70 7.07 -14.28 -0.65
N LYS A 71 7.33 -14.00 0.64
CA LYS A 71 6.30 -13.53 1.57
C LYS A 71 6.21 -12.02 1.58
N TRP A 72 4.98 -11.51 1.53
CA TRP A 72 4.74 -10.06 1.53
C TRP A 72 4.75 -9.53 2.95
N GLY A 73 5.30 -8.33 3.13
CA GLY A 73 5.10 -7.57 4.36
C GLY A 73 3.74 -6.87 4.37
N GLY A 74 3.37 -6.30 5.52
CA GLY A 74 2.20 -5.44 5.67
C GLY A 74 2.32 -4.52 6.89
N ALA A 75 1.21 -4.35 7.60
CA ALA A 75 1.11 -3.41 8.71
C ALA A 75 2.07 -3.71 9.87
N ILE A 76 2.30 -4.98 10.19
CA ILE A 76 3.24 -5.39 11.25
C ILE A 76 4.66 -4.94 10.88
N GLU A 77 5.09 -5.25 9.66
CA GLU A 77 6.40 -4.85 9.14
C GLU A 77 6.58 -3.33 9.14
N LEU A 78 5.59 -2.57 8.67
CA LEU A 78 5.65 -1.10 8.66
C LEU A 78 5.75 -0.51 10.08
N SER A 79 5.02 -1.07 11.05
CA SER A 79 5.11 -0.65 12.45
C SER A 79 6.52 -0.90 13.02
N ILE A 80 7.09 -2.07 12.76
CA ILE A 80 8.44 -2.41 13.22
C ILE A 80 9.49 -1.53 12.54
N LEU A 81 9.39 -1.33 11.23
CA LEU A 81 10.34 -0.53 10.46
C LEU A 81 10.28 0.95 10.83
N SER A 82 9.09 1.49 11.11
CA SER A 82 8.93 2.85 11.65
C SER A 82 9.70 3.01 12.97
N GLU A 83 9.58 2.02 13.87
CA GLU A 83 10.31 2.02 15.14
C GLU A 83 11.82 1.86 14.96
N TYR A 84 12.25 0.97 14.05
CA TYR A 84 13.67 0.75 13.73
C TYR A 84 14.36 1.99 13.16
N TYR A 85 13.72 2.69 12.22
CA TYR A 85 14.27 3.92 11.63
C TYR A 85 14.08 5.15 12.51
N GLY A 86 13.21 5.09 13.52
CA GLY A 86 12.86 6.25 14.35
C GLY A 86 12.11 7.32 13.56
N ARG A 87 11.24 6.90 12.63
CA ARG A 87 10.54 7.78 11.68
C ARG A 87 9.12 7.31 11.44
N GLU A 88 8.21 8.25 11.24
CA GLU A 88 6.85 7.92 10.83
C GLU A 88 6.83 7.41 9.38
N ILE A 89 5.93 6.46 9.10
CA ILE A 89 5.65 5.99 7.74
C ILE A 89 4.17 6.27 7.45
N ALA A 90 3.90 7.11 6.46
CA ALA A 90 2.56 7.34 5.93
C ALA A 90 2.31 6.44 4.72
N ALA A 91 1.42 5.45 4.86
CA ALA A 91 1.00 4.59 3.76
C ALA A 91 -0.35 5.04 3.21
N TYR A 92 -0.35 5.57 1.99
CA TYR A 92 -1.58 6.03 1.33
C TYR A 92 -2.22 4.90 0.51
N ASP A 93 -3.42 4.49 0.89
CA ASP A 93 -4.20 3.47 0.18
C ASP A 93 -5.01 4.13 -0.96
N ILE A 94 -4.75 3.74 -2.21
CA ILE A 94 -5.42 4.30 -3.38
C ILE A 94 -6.91 3.93 -3.39
N GLN A 95 -7.28 2.72 -2.97
CA GLN A 95 -8.66 2.26 -3.05
C GLN A 95 -9.57 3.05 -2.12
N THR A 96 -9.09 3.35 -0.92
CA THR A 96 -9.89 4.02 0.12
C THR A 96 -9.53 5.49 0.31
N THR A 97 -8.45 5.98 -0.29
CA THR A 97 -7.85 7.31 -0.08
C THR A 97 -7.44 7.60 1.36
N ARG A 98 -7.42 6.58 2.23
CA ARG A 98 -6.96 6.72 3.62
C ARG A 98 -5.43 6.79 3.67
N CYS A 99 -4.92 7.42 4.71
CA CYS A 99 -3.50 7.40 5.06
C CYS A 99 -3.35 6.68 6.39
N ASP A 100 -2.70 5.52 6.37
CA ASP A 100 -2.36 4.77 7.57
C ASP A 100 -0.99 5.27 8.07
N LEU A 101 -0.94 5.86 9.27
CA LEU A 101 0.27 6.49 9.82
C LEU A 101 0.88 5.62 10.93
N TYR A 102 2.03 5.03 10.64
CA TYR A 102 2.80 4.19 11.55
C TYR A 102 3.81 5.03 12.34
N GLY A 103 3.89 4.80 13.66
CA GLY A 103 4.82 5.50 14.56
C GLY A 103 4.34 6.87 15.05
N GLN A 104 3.07 7.24 14.78
CA GLN A 104 2.51 8.55 15.16
C GLN A 104 2.52 8.83 16.66
N GLU A 105 2.45 7.77 17.47
CA GLU A 105 2.45 7.84 18.93
C GLU A 105 3.86 8.02 19.53
N LYS A 106 4.91 7.95 18.69
CA LYS A 106 6.32 7.98 19.11
C LYS A 106 6.95 9.37 19.04
N ASN A 107 6.21 10.39 18.58
CA ASN A 107 6.69 11.77 18.41
C ASN A 107 7.95 11.87 17.55
N TYR A 108 8.04 11.10 16.47
CA TYR A 108 9.16 11.23 15.52
C TYR A 108 9.10 12.58 14.81
N SER A 109 10.28 13.17 14.57
CA SER A 109 10.41 14.47 13.89
C SER A 109 10.41 14.38 12.38
N GLU A 110 10.39 13.17 11.83
CA GLU A 110 10.53 12.90 10.41
C GLU A 110 9.50 11.85 9.96
N ARG A 111 8.98 12.02 8.74
CA ARG A 111 8.00 11.14 8.11
C ARG A 111 8.41 10.85 6.67
N VAL A 112 8.21 9.61 6.24
CA VAL A 112 8.31 9.18 4.84
C VAL A 112 6.93 8.77 4.31
N MET A 113 6.79 8.66 2.99
CA MET A 113 5.52 8.38 2.34
C MET A 113 5.59 7.19 1.38
N LEU A 114 4.61 6.29 1.49
CA LEU A 114 4.39 5.15 0.60
C LEU A 114 3.00 5.25 -0.04
N ILE A 115 2.81 4.60 -1.17
CA ILE A 115 1.49 4.44 -1.80
C ILE A 115 1.20 2.96 -2.04
N TYR A 116 -0.05 2.56 -1.78
CA TYR A 116 -0.51 1.18 -1.83
C TYR A 116 -1.76 1.05 -2.69
N ASP A 117 -1.77 0.14 -3.66
CA ASP A 117 -2.91 -0.06 -4.57
C ASP A 117 -3.83 -1.22 -4.19
N GLY A 118 -3.57 -1.90 -3.06
CA GLY A 118 -4.27 -3.11 -2.63
C GLY A 118 -3.49 -4.40 -2.90
N LEU A 119 -2.37 -4.32 -3.61
CA LEU A 119 -1.49 -5.45 -3.89
C LEU A 119 -0.01 -5.06 -3.78
N HIS A 120 0.34 -3.85 -4.20
CA HIS A 120 1.71 -3.40 -4.40
C HIS A 120 2.00 -2.08 -3.68
N TYR A 121 3.20 -1.97 -3.11
CA TYR A 121 3.72 -0.77 -2.48
C TYR A 121 4.74 -0.07 -3.35
N ASP A 122 4.59 1.24 -3.49
CA ASP A 122 5.56 2.12 -4.13
C ASP A 122 5.98 3.26 -3.20
N ALA A 123 7.12 3.86 -3.54
CA ALA A 123 7.62 5.03 -2.83
C ALA A 123 6.95 6.31 -3.35
N LEU A 124 6.72 7.26 -2.44
CA LEU A 124 6.38 8.64 -2.78
C LEU A 124 7.54 9.56 -2.44
N ALA A 125 7.85 10.47 -3.35
CA ALA A 125 8.90 11.47 -3.19
C ALA A 125 8.40 12.83 -3.66
N LEU A 126 8.92 13.91 -3.08
CA LEU A 126 8.78 15.25 -3.63
C LEU A 126 9.93 15.47 -4.62
N SER A 127 9.60 15.76 -5.87
CA SER A 127 10.53 15.94 -6.98
C SER A 127 10.36 17.35 -7.59
N PRO A 128 11.41 17.95 -8.20
CA PRO A 128 11.29 19.24 -8.88
C PRO A 128 10.22 19.25 -10.00
N ALA A 129 10.07 18.14 -10.70
CA ALA A 129 9.10 17.96 -11.78
C ALA A 129 8.76 16.47 -11.98
N ASP A 130 7.66 16.21 -12.71
CA ASP A 130 7.37 14.85 -13.17
C ASP A 130 8.46 14.39 -14.15
N GLY A 131 8.90 13.15 -13.99
CA GLY A 131 10.00 12.57 -14.76
C GLY A 131 11.41 13.09 -14.41
N ALA A 132 11.58 13.96 -13.40
CA ALA A 132 12.91 14.38 -12.99
C ALA A 132 13.71 13.19 -12.39
N PRO A 133 15.06 13.19 -12.51
CA PRO A 133 15.91 12.15 -11.95
C PRO A 133 15.71 11.94 -10.44
N GLU A 134 15.82 10.68 -10.00
CA GLU A 134 15.63 10.28 -8.60
C GLU A 134 16.65 10.90 -7.64
N GLU A 135 17.80 11.36 -8.13
CA GLU A 135 18.82 12.07 -7.33
C GLU A 135 18.34 13.42 -6.77
N PHE A 136 17.25 13.97 -7.31
CA PHE A 136 16.62 15.20 -6.82
C PHE A 136 15.42 14.95 -5.91
N ASP A 137 15.11 13.69 -5.60
CA ASP A 137 13.99 13.35 -4.75
C ASP A 137 14.25 13.74 -3.30
N LEU A 138 13.26 14.40 -2.69
CA LEU A 138 13.13 14.51 -1.25
C LEU A 138 12.12 13.47 -0.77
N THR A 139 12.58 12.49 0.00
CA THR A 139 11.75 11.39 0.52
C THR A 139 11.46 11.49 2.02
N ILE A 140 12.28 12.24 2.76
CA ILE A 140 12.15 12.45 4.21
C ILE A 140 11.63 13.86 4.47
N PHE A 141 10.55 13.96 5.23
CA PHE A 141 9.87 15.22 5.52
C PHE A 141 9.86 15.51 7.01
N THR A 142 10.15 16.75 7.40
CA THR A 142 10.04 17.18 8.80
C THR A 142 8.57 17.22 9.23
N VAL A 143 8.28 16.63 10.39
CA VAL A 143 6.97 16.69 11.04
C VAL A 143 6.90 17.96 11.89
N ASN A 144 5.94 18.83 11.57
CA ASN A 144 5.72 20.07 12.31
C ASN A 144 4.97 19.82 13.63
N HIS A 145 4.91 20.83 14.50
CA HIS A 145 4.19 20.75 15.78
C HIS A 145 2.70 20.40 15.66
N ASN A 146 2.09 20.61 14.48
CA ASN A 146 0.70 20.23 14.19
C ASN A 146 0.58 18.82 13.57
N HIS A 147 1.63 17.99 13.66
CA HIS A 147 1.73 16.64 13.08
C HIS A 147 1.60 16.57 11.55
N SER A 148 1.72 17.70 10.85
CA SER A 148 1.72 17.77 9.38
C SER A 148 3.13 17.86 8.82
N ILE A 149 3.30 17.35 7.60
CA ILE A 149 4.51 17.55 6.78
C ILE A 149 4.38 18.71 5.77
N GLY A 150 3.44 19.62 6.04
CA GLY A 150 3.22 20.81 5.22
C GLY A 150 2.57 20.49 3.87
N PRO A 151 2.91 21.24 2.79
CA PRO A 151 2.27 21.07 1.48
C PRO A 151 2.39 19.66 0.87
N ALA A 152 3.43 18.90 1.24
CA ALA A 152 3.68 17.56 0.72
C ALA A 152 2.50 16.61 0.98
N GLU A 153 1.83 16.73 2.14
CA GLU A 153 0.68 15.91 2.51
C GLU A 153 -0.51 16.12 1.58
N GLY A 154 -0.81 17.37 1.23
CA GLY A 154 -1.86 17.72 0.29
C GLY A 154 -1.54 17.27 -1.14
N LEU A 155 -0.29 17.40 -1.56
CA LEU A 155 0.18 16.92 -2.86
C LEU A 155 0.09 15.39 -2.98
N ALA A 156 0.50 14.65 -1.94
CA ALA A 156 0.36 13.21 -1.89
C ALA A 156 -1.11 12.78 -1.95
N LEU A 157 -1.98 13.42 -1.16
CA LEU A 157 -3.42 13.13 -1.18
C LEU A 157 -4.06 13.41 -2.55
N ASN A 158 -3.62 14.45 -3.25
CA ASN A 158 -4.10 14.75 -4.60
C ASN A 158 -3.67 13.67 -5.60
N LEU A 159 -2.41 13.24 -5.55
CA LEU A 159 -1.91 12.14 -6.39
C LEU A 159 -2.70 10.84 -6.14
N VAL A 160 -2.98 10.52 -4.88
CA VAL A 160 -3.74 9.32 -4.48
C VAL A 160 -5.18 9.38 -5.00
N LYS A 161 -5.85 10.54 -4.85
CA LYS A 161 -7.21 10.75 -5.39
C LYS A 161 -7.25 10.65 -6.91
N GLU A 162 -6.23 11.15 -7.60
CA GLU A 162 -6.13 11.01 -9.05
C GLU A 162 -5.95 9.54 -9.45
N ALA A 163 -5.07 8.80 -8.76
CA ALA A 163 -4.90 7.37 -8.99
C ALA A 163 -6.19 6.58 -8.75
N GLN A 164 -6.95 6.89 -7.69
CA GLN A 164 -8.24 6.27 -7.41
C GLN A 164 -9.26 6.53 -8.53
N ARG A 165 -9.32 7.76 -9.07
CA ARG A 165 -10.19 8.11 -10.20
C ARG A 165 -9.82 7.31 -11.45
N ARG A 166 -8.53 7.12 -11.73
CA ARG A 166 -8.07 6.29 -12.85
C ARG A 166 -8.46 4.81 -12.68
N LEU A 167 -8.40 4.28 -11.45
CA LEU A 167 -8.88 2.92 -11.13
C LEU A 167 -10.40 2.77 -11.28
N SER A 168 -11.20 3.75 -10.86
CA SER A 168 -12.66 3.67 -10.99
C SER A 168 -13.13 3.81 -12.45
N ASN A 169 -12.43 4.61 -13.26
CA ASN A 169 -12.74 4.76 -14.68
C ASN A 169 -12.43 3.51 -15.50
N THR A 170 -11.37 2.77 -15.16
CA THR A 170 -11.04 1.49 -15.82
C THR A 170 -11.99 0.35 -15.43
N ARG A 171 -12.63 0.43 -14.26
CA ARG A 171 -13.63 -0.55 -13.79
C ARG A 171 -15.05 -0.31 -14.32
N LYS A 172 -15.33 0.84 -14.94
CA LYS A 172 -16.63 1.05 -15.61
C LYS A 172 -16.66 0.23 -16.90
N PRO A 173 -17.66 -0.64 -17.13
CA PRO A 173 -17.79 -1.30 -18.42
C PRO A 173 -17.89 -0.23 -19.50
N LEU A 174 -17.14 -0.37 -20.61
CA LEU A 174 -17.35 0.46 -21.79
C LEU A 174 -18.83 0.35 -22.15
N ALA A 175 -19.61 1.40 -21.87
CA ALA A 175 -20.94 1.51 -22.41
C ALA A 175 -20.78 1.57 -23.93
N MET A 176 -21.05 0.45 -24.60
CA MET A 176 -21.12 0.35 -26.04
C MET A 176 -22.15 1.38 -26.50
N SER A 177 -21.69 2.50 -27.04
CA SER A 177 -22.57 3.57 -27.49
C SER A 177 -23.45 3.03 -28.59
N THR A 178 -24.72 2.78 -28.31
CA THR A 178 -25.71 2.54 -29.35
C THR A 178 -25.89 3.85 -30.10
N SER A 179 -25.26 3.94 -31.29
CA SER A 179 -25.57 5.03 -32.21
C SER A 179 -27.06 4.93 -32.55
N LYS A 180 -27.86 5.91 -32.11
CA LYS A 180 -29.20 6.11 -32.64
C LYS A 180 -29.04 6.53 -34.11
N ASN A 181 -29.04 5.56 -35.01
CA ASN A 181 -29.10 5.85 -36.42
C ASN A 181 -30.57 6.12 -36.76
N THR A 182 -30.84 7.36 -37.16
CA THR A 182 -32.15 7.79 -37.66
C THR A 182 -32.34 7.31 -39.09
N ASN A 183 -33.56 6.83 -39.34
CA ASN A 183 -34.24 6.60 -40.62
C ASN A 183 -34.08 5.27 -41.37
N ASP A 184 -35.28 4.74 -41.64
CA ASP A 184 -35.73 4.10 -42.88
C ASP A 184 -35.65 2.56 -43.01
N SER A 185 -36.49 2.09 -43.93
CA SER A 185 -37.38 0.96 -43.83
C SER A 185 -36.82 -0.31 -44.46
N ARG A 186 -37.26 -1.48 -43.95
CA ARG A 186 -37.28 -2.80 -44.60
C ARG A 186 -35.94 -3.32 -45.19
N ARG A 187 -35.40 -4.39 -44.56
CA ARG A 187 -35.27 -5.76 -45.15
C ARG A 187 -34.48 -6.71 -44.24
N HIS A 188 -35.00 -7.93 -44.16
CA HIS A 188 -34.37 -9.17 -43.68
C HIS A 188 -32.92 -9.32 -44.14
N TRP A 189 -32.02 -9.78 -43.24
CA TRP A 189 -31.02 -10.83 -43.50
C TRP A 189 -30.71 -11.56 -42.18
N PHE A 190 -30.86 -12.89 -42.18
CA PHE A 190 -30.32 -13.80 -41.19
C PHE A 190 -28.80 -13.98 -41.43
N CYS A 191 -28.00 -14.06 -40.37
CA CYS A 191 -26.79 -14.90 -40.40
C CYS A 191 -26.39 -15.33 -38.98
N THR A 192 -26.52 -16.63 -38.74
CA THR A 192 -25.96 -17.42 -37.66
C THR A 192 -24.43 -17.40 -37.67
N SER A 193 -23.79 -17.39 -36.49
CA SER A 193 -22.77 -18.40 -36.14
C SER A 193 -22.44 -18.36 -34.64
N VAL A 194 -22.65 -19.52 -34.05
CA VAL A 194 -22.14 -20.03 -32.77
C VAL A 194 -20.62 -20.04 -32.77
N VAL A 195 -20.01 -19.59 -31.66
CA VAL A 195 -18.78 -20.20 -31.12
C VAL A 195 -18.95 -20.37 -29.62
N ASN A 196 -19.12 -21.63 -29.24
CA ASN A 196 -18.91 -22.15 -27.90
C ASN A 196 -17.42 -22.02 -27.58
N LEU A 197 -17.07 -21.44 -26.43
CA LEU A 197 -15.90 -21.88 -25.69
C LEU A 197 -16.29 -22.15 -24.24
N SER A 198 -15.93 -23.35 -23.85
CA SER A 198 -16.30 -24.11 -22.68
C SER A 198 -15.28 -23.90 -21.56
N PHE A 199 -15.78 -23.85 -20.31
CA PHE A 199 -15.08 -24.13 -19.03
C PHE A 199 -13.94 -23.14 -18.65
N VAL A 200 -13.86 -22.63 -17.41
CA VAL A 200 -13.76 -23.36 -16.13
C VAL A 200 -14.43 -22.54 -14.99
N PRO A 201 -15.16 -23.16 -14.05
CA PRO A 201 -15.63 -22.46 -12.85
C PRO A 201 -14.48 -22.29 -11.86
N ILE A 202 -14.24 -21.07 -11.39
CA ILE A 202 -13.39 -20.83 -10.21
C ILE A 202 -14.30 -20.85 -8.99
N ASP A 203 -13.94 -21.73 -8.07
CA ASP A 203 -14.60 -22.00 -6.81
C ASP A 203 -14.84 -20.73 -5.98
N ILE A 204 -16.11 -20.55 -5.62
CA ILE A 204 -16.57 -19.67 -4.56
C ILE A 204 -16.29 -20.40 -3.25
N LEU A 205 -15.13 -20.15 -2.64
CA LEU A 205 -14.91 -20.38 -1.21
C LEU A 205 -13.73 -19.54 -0.72
N LEU A 206 -14.05 -18.37 -0.17
CA LEU A 206 -13.38 -17.71 0.97
C LEU A 206 -14.13 -16.39 1.21
N LEU A 207 -15.36 -16.55 1.69
CA LEU A 207 -16.29 -15.48 2.05
C LEU A 207 -16.45 -15.49 3.58
N LEU A 208 -15.33 -15.46 4.31
CA LEU A 208 -15.26 -15.28 5.76
C LEU A 208 -13.87 -14.72 6.06
N ASP A 209 -13.81 -13.41 6.34
CA ASP A 209 -12.88 -12.72 7.27
C ASP A 209 -12.96 -11.18 7.18
N MET A 210 -14.08 -10.63 6.70
CA MET A 210 -14.34 -9.18 6.68
C MET A 210 -15.31 -8.72 7.77
N VAL A 211 -15.20 -9.26 8.99
CA VAL A 211 -15.89 -8.70 10.17
C VAL A 211 -15.01 -8.63 11.43
N GLY A 212 -13.74 -9.05 11.39
CA GLY A 212 -12.89 -9.17 12.60
C GLY A 212 -11.98 -7.98 12.93
N THR A 213 -11.58 -7.16 11.95
CA THR A 213 -10.40 -6.28 12.12
C THR A 213 -10.72 -4.85 12.57
N LEU A 214 -11.99 -4.50 12.73
CA LEU A 214 -12.41 -3.15 13.16
C LEU A 214 -12.69 -3.00 14.67
N TYR A 215 -12.52 -4.06 15.46
CA TYR A 215 -12.73 -4.01 16.92
C TYR A 215 -11.47 -4.23 17.77
N PHE A 216 -10.32 -4.54 17.17
CA PHE A 216 -9.10 -4.83 17.92
C PHE A 216 -8.18 -3.63 18.17
N TYR A 217 -8.31 -2.55 17.39
CA TYR A 217 -7.45 -1.37 17.58
C TYR A 217 -7.95 -0.37 18.63
N GLU A 218 -9.23 -0.36 19.00
CA GLU A 218 -9.75 0.57 20.04
C GLU A 218 -9.69 0.02 21.48
N ASN A 219 -9.40 -1.27 21.71
CA ASN A 219 -9.52 -1.88 23.05
C ASN A 219 -8.23 -2.40 23.70
N ILE A 220 -7.05 -2.22 23.10
CA ILE A 220 -5.78 -2.65 23.72
C ILE A 220 -5.10 -1.53 24.54
N PHE A 221 -5.54 -0.26 24.43
CA PHE A 221 -4.92 0.86 25.16
C PHE A 221 -5.67 1.34 26.43
N VAL A 222 -6.74 0.67 26.86
CA VAL A 222 -7.52 1.06 28.06
C VAL A 222 -7.56 -0.06 29.10
N THR A 223 -6.43 -0.66 29.45
CA THR A 223 -6.25 -1.38 30.73
C THR A 223 -4.77 -1.39 31.13
N GLY A 224 -4.25 -0.23 31.53
CA GLY A 224 -2.84 -0.13 31.89
C GLY A 224 -2.43 1.12 32.66
N GLN A 225 -3.31 1.71 33.46
CA GLN A 225 -2.89 2.64 34.52
C GLN A 225 -3.55 2.26 35.84
N LYS A 226 -2.70 1.91 36.80
CA LYS A 226 -2.97 2.10 38.22
C LYS A 226 -2.89 3.59 38.55
#